data_AF-A0A350AQK6-F1
#
_entry.id   AF-A0A350AQK6-F1
#
_cell.length_a   1.000
_cell.length_b   1.000
_cell.length_c   1.000
_cell.angle_alpha   90.00
_cell.angle_beta   90.00
_cell.angle_gamma   90.00
#
_symmetry.space_group_name_H-M   'P 1'
#
loop_
_entity.id
_entity.type
_entity.pdbx_description
1 polymer ?
#
loop_
_entity_poly.entity_id
_entity_poly.type
_entity_poly.pdbx_seq_one_letter_code
_entity_poly.pdbx_strand_id
1 'polypeptide(L)' 'HFAAAIEQLHEPAADGLIVWTDRGFAVTERGRLFVRNLAMCFDAYLEPATEGRYSKTV' A
#
# COMPACT_ATOMS: atom_id res chain seq x y z
N HIS A 1 -7.42 15.02 -2.08
CA HIS A 1 -6.71 14.32 -3.16
C HIS A 1 -6.12 12.96 -2.76
N PHE A 2 -5.75 12.71 -1.49
CA PHE A 2 -5.16 11.41 -1.06
C PHE A 2 -5.85 10.72 0.13
N ALA A 3 -7.03 11.18 0.55
CA ALA A 3 -7.72 10.60 1.70
C ALA A 3 -7.98 9.09 1.54
N ALA A 4 -8.44 8.66 0.35
CA ALA A 4 -8.68 7.25 0.05
C ALA A 4 -7.38 6.40 0.01
N ALA A 5 -6.25 7.01 -0.37
CA ALA A 5 -4.95 6.33 -0.36
C ALA A 5 -4.45 6.12 1.07
N ILE A 6 -4.68 7.10 1.95
CA ILE A 6 -4.32 7.04 3.37
C ILE A 6 -5.17 5.99 4.10
N GLU A 7 -6.48 5.91 3.81
CA GLU A 7 -7.37 4.86 4.32
C GLU A 7 -6.83 3.44 3.99
N GLN A 8 -6.34 3.23 2.76
CA GLN A 8 -5.76 1.95 2.33
C GLN A 8 -4.46 1.57 3.07
N LEU A 9 -3.80 2.51 3.76
CA LEU A 9 -2.59 2.23 4.53
C LEU A 9 -2.87 1.65 5.93
N HIS A 10 -4.12 1.62 6.39
CA HIS A 10 -4.47 1.05 7.70
C HIS A 10 -4.15 -0.44 7.80
N GLU A 11 -4.46 -1.22 6.76
CA GLU A 11 -4.21 -2.65 6.73
C GLU A 11 -2.69 -2.97 6.67
N PRO A 12 -1.88 -2.34 5.78
CA PRO A 12 -0.42 -2.43 5.86
C PRO A 12 0.20 -2.01 7.19
N ALA A 13 -0.39 -1.01 7.87
CA ALA A 13 0.07 -0.60 9.20
C ALA A 13 -0.25 -1.67 10.25
N ALA A 14 -1.45 -2.25 10.21
CA ALA A 14 -1.84 -3.36 11.09
C ALA A 14 -0.96 -4.60 10.88
N ASP A 15 -0.52 -4.84 9.64
CA ASP A 15 0.39 -5.93 9.27
C ASP A 15 1.87 -5.64 9.55
N GLY A 16 2.20 -4.43 10.05
CA GLY A 16 3.57 -4.00 10.36
C GLY A 16 4.45 -3.76 9.14
N LEU A 17 3.85 -3.50 7.97
CA LEU A 17 4.56 -3.16 6.74
C LEU A 17 4.98 -1.69 6.69
N ILE A 18 4.24 -0.83 7.40
CA ILE A 18 4.58 0.56 7.61
C ILE A 18 4.49 0.91 9.10
N VAL A 19 5.10 2.03 9.45
CA VAL A 19 4.92 2.68 10.75
C VAL A 19 4.53 4.13 10.54
N TRP A 20 3.52 4.59 11.27
CA TRP A 20 3.16 6.00 11.31
C TRP A 20 4.21 6.79 12.08
N THR A 21 4.42 8.02 11.63
CA THR A 21 5.33 9.00 12.22
C THR A 21 4.60 10.34 12.29
N ASP A 22 5.13 11.30 13.04
CA ASP A 22 4.51 12.63 13.16
C ASP A 22 4.41 13.39 11.83
N ARG A 23 5.14 12.95 10.79
CA ARG A 23 5.20 13.60 9.47
C ARG A 23 4.66 12.74 8.33
N GLY A 24 4.03 11.59 8.62
CA GLY A 24 3.55 10.65 7.61
C GLY A 24 3.82 9.21 8.02
N PHE A 25 4.39 8.40 7.13
CA PHE A 25 4.74 7.00 7.43
C PHE A 25 6.10 6.63 6.85
N ALA A 26 6.70 5.58 7.41
CA ALA A 26 7.89 4.94 6.89
C ALA A 26 7.63 3.46 6.61
N VAL A 27 8.21 2.94 5.54
CA VAL A 27 8.11 1.51 5.20
C VAL A 27 9.08 0.73 6.07
N THR A 28 8.62 -0.34 6.72
CA THR A 28 9.47 -1.21 7.55
C THR A 28 10.35 -2.10 6.69
N GLU A 29 11.30 -2.81 7.30
CA GLU A 29 12.16 -3.74 6.55
C GLU A 29 11.39 -4.79 5.78
N ARG A 30 10.33 -5.33 6.41
CA ARG A 30 9.41 -6.29 5.79
C ARG A 30 8.56 -5.64 4.71
N GLY A 31 8.09 -4.42 4.96
CA GLY A 31 7.30 -3.65 3.99
C GLY A 31 8.04 -3.34 2.69
N ARG A 32 9.38 -3.26 2.70
CA ARG A 32 10.18 -3.01 1.48
C ARG A 32 9.93 -4.04 0.38
N LEU A 33 9.64 -5.29 0.75
CA LEU A 33 9.31 -6.36 -0.21
C LEU A 33 7.99 -6.08 -0.96
N PHE A 34 7.10 -5.28 -0.36
CA PHE A 34 5.78 -4.94 -0.88
C PHE A 34 5.67 -3.47 -1.31
N VAL A 35 6.79 -2.74 -1.39
CA VAL A 35 6.81 -1.28 -1.62
C VAL A 35 6.06 -0.86 -2.88
N ARG A 36 6.06 -1.71 -3.92
CA ARG A 36 5.29 -1.47 -5.14
C ARG A 36 3.79 -1.42 -4.88
N ASN A 37 3.26 -2.36 -4.10
CA ASN A 37 1.84 -2.40 -3.75
C ASN A 37 1.47 -1.20 -2.86
N LEU A 38 2.36 -0.84 -1.92
CA LEU A 38 2.16 0.34 -1.06
C LEU A 38 2.14 1.65 -1.88
N ALA A 39 3.02 1.77 -2.89
CA ALA A 39 3.09 2.94 -3.75
C ALA A 39 1.90 3.05 -4.71
N MET A 40 1.34 1.92 -5.16
CA MET A 40 0.17 1.88 -6.06
C MET A 40 -1.06 2.57 -5.45
N CYS A 41 -1.23 2.57 -4.11
CA CYS A 41 -2.29 3.31 -3.44
C CYS A 41 -2.27 4.82 -3.74
N PHE A 42 -1.10 5.37 -4.11
CA PHE A 42 -0.90 6.80 -4.38
C PHE A 42 -0.72 7.12 -5.87
N ASP A 43 -0.79 6.11 -6.74
CA ASP A 43 -0.62 6.30 -8.17
C ASP A 43 -1.96 6.69 -8.83
N ALA A 44 -2.11 7.97 -9.17
CA ALA A 44 -3.31 8.52 -9.80
C ALA A 44 -3.47 8.15 -11.28
N TYR A 45 -2.42 7.59 -11.90
CA TYR A 45 -2.43 7.14 -13.30
C TYR A 45 -2.58 5.62 -13.42
N LEU A 46 -2.57 4.92 -12.29
CA LEU A 46 -2.94 3.53 -12.27
C LEU A 46 -4.45 3.46 -12.50
N GLU A 47 -4.86 2.95 -13.66
CA GLU A 47 -6.26 2.60 -13.90
C GLU A 47 -6.74 1.74 -12.72
N PRO A 48 -7.93 2.00 -12.15
CA PRO A 48 -8.46 1.20 -11.05
C PRO A 48 -8.36 -0.25 -11.49
N ALA A 49 -7.59 -1.04 -10.74
CA ALA A 49 -7.28 -2.40 -11.13
C ALA A 49 -8.59 -3.14 -11.38
N THR A 50 -8.96 -3.27 -12.66
CA THR A 50 -10.09 -4.08 -13.08
C THR A 50 -9.85 -5.45 -12.47
N GLU A 51 -10.78 -5.84 -11.60
CA GLU A 51 -10.75 -6.96 -10.68
C GLU A 51 -9.73 -8.07 -11.05
N GLY A 52 -8.85 -8.37 -10.09
CA GLY A 52 -8.24 -9.68 -9.99
C GLY A 52 -6.87 -9.83 -10.66
N ARG A 53 -5.83 -9.44 -9.93
CA ARG A 53 -4.50 -10.05 -10.10
C ARG A 53 -4.09 -10.77 -8.82
N TYR A 54 -4.92 -11.75 -8.43
CA TYR A 54 -4.49 -12.79 -7.50
C TYR A 54 -3.48 -13.68 -8.23
N SER A 55 -2.30 -13.87 -7.63
CA SER A 55 -1.37 -14.92 -8.06
C SER A 55 -2.10 -16.26 -7.94
N LYS A 56 -2.61 -16.80 -9.04
CA LYS A 56 -3.04 -18.19 -9.09
C LYS A 56 -1.77 -19.05 -9.00
N THR A 57 -1.48 -19.54 -7.80
CA THR A 57 -0.66 -20.74 -7.67
C THR A 57 -1.56 -21.90 -8.12
N VAL A 58 -1.17 -22.58 -9.19
CA VAL A 58 -1.74 -23.87 -9.59
C VAL A 58 -1.11 -24.96 -8.73
#